data_AF-A0A967I0G4-F1
#
_entry.id   AF-A0A967I0G4-F1
#
_cell.length_a   1.000
_cell.length_b   1.000
_cell.length_c   1.000
_cell.angle_alpha   90.00
_cell.angle_beta   90.00
_cell.angle_gamma   90.00
#
_symmetry.space_group_name_H-M   'P 1'
#
loop_
_entity.id
_entity.type
_entity.pdbx_description
1 polymer ?
#
loop_
_entity_poly.entity_id
_entity_poly.type
_entity_poly.pdbx_seq_one_letter_code
_entity_poly.pdbx_strand_id
1 'polypeptide(L)'
;MKFSFTKRGNNKESGYTILEVLVGVSILAVGLLAVAQMQITAIQGSDKSDEGTIALNLAQREMERIINMDYSDAILADNPANNGDLFSTASTDYQDCVDYTGTTVVPGGNCLDDPSLYNLIYNIKNNTTGVPPTPYKEVVLMVQWKRKGRTYTRTLRFVKSLAS
;
A
#
# COMPACT_ATOMS: atom_id res chain seq x y z
N MET A 1 72.17 -50.67 24.76
CA MET A 1 70.88 -50.09 25.16
C MET A 1 70.70 -48.79 24.38
N LYS A 2 69.70 -48.69 23.49
CA LYS A 2 69.52 -47.58 22.53
C LYS A 2 68.36 -46.71 23.01
N PHE A 3 68.62 -45.47 23.43
CA PHE A 3 67.57 -44.53 23.82
C PHE A 3 67.10 -43.75 22.59
N SER A 4 65.81 -43.88 22.24
CA SER A 4 65.15 -43.11 21.18
C SER A 4 64.42 -41.93 21.81
N PHE A 5 64.75 -40.70 21.40
CA PHE A 5 64.06 -39.49 21.83
C PHE A 5 62.95 -39.13 20.83
N THR A 6 61.69 -39.22 21.28
CA THR A 6 60.51 -38.80 20.51
C THR A 6 60.39 -37.27 20.57
N LYS A 7 60.47 -36.61 19.41
CA LYS A 7 60.33 -35.15 19.27
C LYS A 7 58.87 -34.72 19.52
N ARG A 8 58.61 -33.98 20.59
CA ARG A 8 57.29 -33.39 20.89
C ARG A 8 57.00 -32.26 19.90
N GLY A 9 55.87 -32.37 19.18
CA GLY A 9 55.42 -31.36 18.22
C GLY A 9 55.20 -30.00 18.88
N ASN A 10 55.85 -28.97 18.35
CA ASN A 10 55.73 -27.60 18.81
C ASN A 10 54.49 -26.97 18.16
N ASN A 11 53.34 -27.05 18.81
CA ASN A 11 52.15 -26.31 18.39
C ASN A 11 52.43 -24.82 18.64
N LYS A 12 52.70 -24.08 17.56
CA LYS A 12 52.82 -22.62 17.62
C LYS A 12 51.44 -22.05 17.90
N GLU A 13 51.20 -21.62 19.13
CA GLU A 13 50.05 -20.78 19.46
C GLU A 13 50.23 -19.44 18.73
N SER A 14 49.47 -19.25 17.65
CA SER A 14 49.45 -18.01 16.88
C SER A 14 48.50 -17.04 17.56
N GLY A 15 49.03 -16.11 18.35
CA GLY A 15 48.27 -14.97 18.86
C GLY A 15 48.07 -13.91 17.76
N TYR A 16 46.91 -13.26 17.76
CA TYR A 16 46.63 -12.15 16.84
C TYR A 16 47.43 -10.91 17.24
N THR A 17 47.95 -10.18 16.25
CA THR A 17 48.62 -8.90 16.53
C THR A 17 47.60 -7.80 16.81
N ILE A 18 47.97 -6.80 17.61
CA ILE A 18 47.10 -5.63 17.87
C ILE A 18 46.72 -4.93 16.56
N LEU A 19 47.64 -4.90 15.59
CA LEU A 19 47.40 -4.35 14.26
C LEU A 19 46.27 -5.09 13.53
N GLU A 20 46.25 -6.42 13.63
CA GLU A 20 45.26 -7.29 13.00
C GLU A 20 43.86 -7.07 13.57
N VAL A 21 43.76 -6.91 14.89
CA VAL A 21 42.51 -6.57 15.57
C VAL A 21 42.05 -5.17 15.17
N LEU A 22 42.96 -4.20 15.09
CA LEU A 22 42.63 -2.81 14.74
C LEU A 22 42.14 -2.68 13.29
N VAL A 23 42.79 -3.37 12.35
CA VAL A 23 42.35 -3.46 10.96
C VAL A 23 41.01 -4.22 10.87
N GLY A 24 40.86 -5.33 11.61
CA GLY A 24 39.62 -6.12 11.65
C GLY A 24 38.42 -5.33 12.15
N VAL A 25 38.57 -4.59 13.26
CA VAL A 25 37.51 -3.73 13.81
C VAL A 25 37.20 -2.57 12.87
N SER A 26 38.19 -2.03 12.16
CA SER A 26 37.98 -0.96 11.17
C SER A 26 37.15 -1.44 9.98
N ILE A 27 37.48 -2.61 9.42
CA ILE A 27 36.71 -3.23 8.33
C ILE A 27 35.29 -3.57 8.80
N LEU A 28 35.15 -4.12 10.01
CA LEU A 28 33.87 -4.43 10.62
C LEU A 28 32.99 -3.18 10.77
N ALA A 29 33.57 -2.07 11.24
CA ALA A 29 32.85 -0.80 11.41
C ALA A 29 32.30 -0.27 10.07
N VAL A 30 33.11 -0.32 9.01
CA VAL A 30 32.65 0.07 7.65
C VAL A 30 31.54 -0.86 7.16
N GLY A 31 31.67 -2.17 7.39
CA GLY A 31 30.64 -3.16 7.05
C GLY A 31 29.30 -2.91 7.77
N LEU A 32 29.34 -2.57 9.07
CA LEU A 32 28.14 -2.27 9.86
C LEU A 32 27.42 -1.01 9.39
N LEU A 33 28.16 0.03 8.98
CA LEU A 33 27.57 1.24 8.41
C LEU A 33 26.82 0.96 7.10
N ALA A 34 27.38 0.08 6.24
CA ALA A 34 26.70 -0.35 5.02
C ALA A 34 25.40 -1.11 5.31
N VAL A 35 25.42 -2.02 6.30
CA VAL A 35 24.22 -2.78 6.73
C VAL A 35 23.16 -1.86 7.34
N ALA A 36 23.55 -0.84 8.12
CA ALA A 36 22.61 0.11 8.71
C ALA A 36 21.81 0.87 7.64
N GLN A 37 22.45 1.26 6.53
CA GLN A 37 21.76 1.90 5.40
C GLN A 37 20.75 0.95 4.73
N MET A 38 21.09 -0.34 4.61
CA MET A 38 20.18 -1.37 4.10
C MET A 38 18.96 -1.54 5.00
N GLN A 39 19.14 -1.57 6.32
CA GLN A 39 18.06 -1.70 7.29
C GLN A 39 17.03 -0.57 7.18
N ILE A 40 17.50 0.68 7.02
CA ILE A 40 16.62 1.85 6.83
C ILE A 40 15.78 1.70 5.55
N THR A 41 16.41 1.24 4.46
CA THR A 41 15.74 1.06 3.17
C THR A 41 14.70 -0.06 3.23
N ALA A 42 15.00 -1.16 3.94
CA ALA A 42 14.06 -2.26 4.15
C ALA A 42 12.80 -1.82 4.92
N ILE A 43 12.97 -1.07 6.02
CA ILE A 43 11.86 -0.54 6.82
C ILE A 43 10.97 0.39 5.97
N GLN A 44 11.58 1.32 5.24
CA GLN A 44 10.81 2.26 4.38
C GLN A 44 10.07 1.55 3.23
N GLY A 45 10.61 0.42 2.76
CA GLY A 45 10.00 -0.44 1.75
C GLY A 45 8.76 -1.16 2.26
N SER A 46 8.81 -1.71 3.48
CA SER A 46 7.67 -2.40 4.11
C SER A 46 6.46 -1.47 4.27
N ASP A 47 6.65 -0.29 4.87
CA ASP A 47 5.58 0.68 5.08
C ASP A 47 4.86 1.09 3.78
N LYS A 48 5.55 1.04 2.62
CA LYS A 48 4.97 1.34 1.29
C LYS A 48 4.10 0.24 0.74
N SER A 49 4.53 -1.00 0.91
CA SER A 49 3.73 -2.14 0.50
C SER A 49 2.46 -2.23 1.33
N ASP A 50 2.53 -1.86 2.61
CA ASP A 50 1.40 -1.95 3.54
C ASP A 50 0.27 -0.96 3.16
N GLU A 51 0.57 0.33 3.00
CA GLU A 51 -0.45 1.35 2.66
C GLU A 51 -1.16 1.05 1.33
N GLY A 52 -0.40 0.63 0.32
CA GLY A 52 -0.95 0.30 -1.00
C GLY A 52 -1.83 -0.94 -0.98
N THR A 53 -1.50 -1.91 -0.11
CA THR A 53 -2.31 -3.12 0.11
C THR A 53 -3.59 -2.79 0.87
N ILE A 54 -3.50 -1.94 1.90
CA ILE A 54 -4.69 -1.45 2.62
C ILE A 54 -5.63 -0.73 1.66
N ALA A 55 -5.11 0.20 0.85
CA ALA A 55 -5.93 0.92 -0.13
C ALA A 55 -6.63 -0.01 -1.13
N LEU A 56 -5.97 -1.08 -1.56
CA LEU A 56 -6.58 -2.09 -2.43
C LEU A 56 -7.68 -2.89 -1.71
N ASN A 57 -7.42 -3.34 -0.47
CA ASN A 57 -8.41 -4.06 0.34
C ASN A 57 -9.65 -3.19 0.61
N LEU A 58 -9.45 -1.89 0.91
CA LEU A 58 -10.54 -0.93 1.07
C LEU A 58 -11.37 -0.81 -0.21
N ALA A 59 -10.70 -0.68 -1.36
CA ALA A 59 -11.38 -0.60 -2.64
C ALA A 59 -12.16 -1.88 -2.97
N GLN A 60 -11.59 -3.05 -2.72
CA GLN A 60 -12.26 -4.34 -2.97
C GLN A 60 -13.48 -4.51 -2.08
N ARG A 61 -13.36 -4.23 -0.78
CA ARG A 61 -14.49 -4.33 0.16
C ARG A 61 -15.62 -3.38 -0.22
N GLU A 62 -15.29 -2.16 -0.60
CA GLU A 62 -16.29 -1.18 -0.99
C GLU A 62 -16.96 -1.54 -2.33
N MET A 63 -16.19 -2.08 -3.29
CA MET A 63 -16.75 -2.68 -4.50
C MET A 63 -17.76 -3.78 -4.16
N GLU A 64 -17.41 -4.72 -3.28
CA GLU A 64 -18.33 -5.79 -2.84
C GLU A 64 -19.59 -5.22 -2.18
N ARG A 65 -19.45 -4.17 -1.37
CA ARG A 65 -20.57 -3.45 -0.76
C ARG A 65 -21.51 -2.91 -1.84
N ILE A 66 -20.98 -2.22 -2.86
CA ILE A 66 -21.74 -1.64 -3.98
C ILE A 66 -22.39 -2.72 -4.86
N ILE A 67 -21.69 -3.82 -5.11
CA ILE A 67 -22.25 -4.96 -5.86
C ILE A 67 -23.45 -5.55 -5.13
N ASN A 68 -23.38 -5.68 -3.81
CA ASN A 68 -24.46 -6.24 -2.98
C ASN A 68 -25.59 -5.26 -2.64
N MET A 69 -25.39 -3.96 -2.81
CA MET A 69 -26.44 -2.95 -2.62
C MET A 69 -27.57 -3.06 -3.64
N ASP A 70 -28.74 -2.51 -3.32
CA ASP A 70 -29.84 -2.40 -4.29
C ASP A 70 -29.44 -1.49 -5.45
N TYR A 71 -29.97 -1.75 -6.66
CA TYR A 71 -29.68 -0.91 -7.83
C TYR A 71 -30.15 0.54 -7.66
N SER A 72 -31.27 0.73 -6.94
CA SER A 72 -31.93 2.02 -6.70
C SER A 72 -31.52 2.69 -5.39
N ASP A 73 -30.51 2.17 -4.70
CA ASP A 73 -30.00 2.76 -3.46
C ASP A 73 -29.60 4.24 -3.68
N ALA A 74 -30.03 5.11 -2.77
CA ALA A 74 -29.79 6.56 -2.84
C ALA A 74 -28.30 6.92 -2.78
N ILE A 75 -27.49 6.07 -2.13
CA ILE A 75 -26.04 6.21 -2.09
C ILE A 75 -25.41 6.01 -3.48
N LEU A 76 -26.11 5.30 -4.38
CA LEU A 76 -25.68 5.06 -5.76
C LEU A 76 -26.30 6.05 -6.75
N ALA A 77 -26.70 7.24 -6.30
CA ALA A 77 -27.20 8.30 -7.16
C ALA A 77 -26.05 8.87 -8.02
N ASP A 78 -26.29 8.96 -9.33
CA ASP A 78 -25.39 9.60 -10.30
C ASP A 78 -25.53 11.12 -10.20
N ASN A 79 -24.40 11.83 -10.10
CA ASN A 79 -24.34 13.26 -10.36
C ASN A 79 -23.81 13.50 -11.78
N PRO A 80 -24.67 13.95 -12.72
CA PRO A 80 -24.29 14.07 -14.13
C PRO A 80 -23.12 15.00 -14.43
N ALA A 81 -22.73 15.86 -13.48
CA ALA A 81 -21.60 16.77 -13.61
C ALA A 81 -20.25 16.07 -13.87
N ASN A 82 -20.06 14.82 -13.44
CA ASN A 82 -18.83 14.07 -13.65
C ASN A 82 -18.93 12.97 -14.74
N ASN A 83 -20.07 12.85 -15.43
CA ASN A 83 -20.27 11.78 -16.42
C ASN A 83 -19.33 11.87 -17.66
N GLY A 84 -18.70 13.03 -17.87
CA GLY A 84 -17.64 13.22 -18.86
C GLY A 84 -16.26 12.70 -18.39
N ASP A 85 -16.04 12.61 -17.09
CA ASP A 85 -14.81 12.10 -16.47
C ASP A 85 -15.10 11.44 -15.10
N LEU A 86 -15.31 10.12 -15.12
CA LEU A 86 -15.55 9.33 -13.92
C LEU A 86 -14.31 9.20 -13.01
N PHE A 87 -13.14 9.70 -13.40
CA PHE A 87 -11.96 9.78 -12.53
C PHE A 87 -11.84 11.14 -11.82
N SER A 88 -12.80 12.05 -12.03
CA SER A 88 -12.81 13.35 -11.37
C SER A 88 -12.87 13.21 -9.85
N THR A 89 -12.03 13.98 -9.18
CA THR A 89 -12.00 14.11 -7.70
C THR A 89 -12.51 15.48 -7.24
N ALA A 90 -12.91 16.34 -8.19
CA ALA A 90 -13.45 17.67 -7.93
C ALA A 90 -14.99 17.67 -7.90
N SER A 91 -15.62 16.77 -8.65
CA SER A 91 -17.07 16.54 -8.62
C SER A 91 -17.27 15.05 -8.44
N THR A 92 -17.59 14.65 -7.21
CA THR A 92 -17.75 13.25 -6.83
C THR A 92 -19.21 12.93 -6.54
N ASP A 93 -19.65 11.71 -6.84
CA ASP A 93 -21.00 11.27 -6.48
C ASP A 93 -21.05 10.90 -5.00
N TYR A 94 -19.98 10.26 -4.55
CA TYR A 94 -19.77 9.97 -3.15
C TYR A 94 -18.31 10.16 -2.79
N GLN A 95 -18.11 10.67 -1.59
CA GLN A 95 -16.80 10.84 -1.00
C GLN A 95 -16.89 10.68 0.51
N ASP A 96 -15.99 9.88 1.08
CA ASP A 96 -15.84 9.73 2.52
C ASP A 96 -14.37 9.64 2.90
N CYS A 97 -14.09 10.04 4.14
CA CYS A 97 -12.84 9.72 4.78
C CYS A 97 -12.97 8.49 5.63
N VAL A 98 -12.07 7.54 5.41
CA VAL A 98 -12.08 6.25 6.10
C VAL A 98 -10.71 5.95 6.71
N ASP A 99 -10.70 5.22 7.82
CA ASP A 99 -9.46 4.73 8.43
C ASP A 99 -8.92 3.47 7.72
N TYR A 100 -7.84 2.88 8.25
CA TYR A 100 -7.27 1.64 7.70
C TYR A 100 -8.18 0.42 7.85
N THR A 101 -9.19 0.48 8.74
CA THR A 101 -10.26 -0.52 8.85
C THR A 101 -11.43 -0.21 7.92
N GLY A 102 -11.35 0.93 7.22
CA GLY A 102 -12.35 1.56 6.38
C GLY A 102 -13.65 1.90 7.10
N THR A 103 -13.56 2.21 8.38
CA THR A 103 -14.63 2.88 9.13
C THR A 103 -14.66 4.35 8.72
N THR A 104 -15.83 4.89 8.40
CA THR A 104 -15.96 6.32 8.07
C THR A 104 -15.63 7.19 9.29
N VAL A 105 -14.65 8.07 9.13
CA VAL A 105 -14.19 9.05 10.13
C VAL A 105 -14.79 10.43 9.85
N VAL A 106 -14.82 10.83 8.57
CA VAL A 106 -15.43 12.10 8.14
C VAL A 106 -16.35 11.84 6.95
N PRO A 107 -17.68 11.77 7.17
CA PRO A 107 -18.64 11.59 6.09
C PRO A 107 -18.63 12.79 5.13
N GLY A 108 -18.63 12.56 3.82
CA GLY A 108 -18.62 13.63 2.82
C GLY A 108 -17.31 14.42 2.71
N GLY A 109 -16.26 14.00 3.42
CA GLY A 109 -15.03 14.77 3.60
C GLY A 109 -13.90 14.39 2.64
N ASN A 110 -13.00 15.35 2.39
CA ASN A 110 -11.66 15.09 1.82
C ASN A 110 -10.62 15.15 2.93
N CYS A 111 -9.89 14.06 3.14
CA CYS A 111 -8.86 13.90 4.17
C CYS A 111 -7.48 13.67 3.56
N LEU A 112 -7.24 14.12 2.33
CA LEU A 112 -5.90 14.08 1.78
C LEU A 112 -4.89 14.86 2.62
N ASP A 113 -5.31 15.74 3.52
CA ASP A 113 -4.40 16.42 4.46
C ASP A 113 -4.03 15.59 5.70
N ASP A 114 -4.73 14.49 5.96
CA ASP A 114 -4.43 13.56 7.04
C ASP A 114 -3.73 12.29 6.48
N PRO A 115 -2.44 12.07 6.77
CA PRO A 115 -1.71 10.91 6.26
C PRO A 115 -2.15 9.58 6.90
N SER A 116 -2.95 9.59 7.96
CA SER A 116 -3.47 8.39 8.62
C SER A 116 -4.79 7.89 8.03
N LEU A 117 -5.42 8.68 7.15
CA LEU A 117 -6.71 8.40 6.56
C LEU A 117 -6.62 8.14 5.06
N TYR A 118 -7.67 7.48 4.56
CA TYR A 118 -7.89 7.20 3.15
C TYR A 118 -9.12 7.96 2.68
N ASN A 119 -8.97 8.65 1.57
CA ASN A 119 -10.06 9.32 0.88
C ASN A 119 -10.71 8.34 -0.10
N LEU A 120 -11.91 7.89 0.22
CA LEU A 120 -12.71 6.94 -0.55
C LEU A 120 -13.69 7.72 -1.42
N ILE A 121 -13.59 7.56 -2.73
CA ILE A 121 -14.45 8.23 -3.71
C ILE A 121 -15.02 7.19 -4.64
N TYR A 122 -16.30 7.29 -4.99
CA TYR A 122 -16.79 6.64 -6.20
C TYR A 122 -17.67 7.57 -7.03
N ASN A 123 -17.54 7.40 -8.33
CA ASN A 123 -18.32 8.09 -9.35
C ASN A 123 -19.08 7.04 -10.16
N ILE A 124 -20.30 7.37 -10.54
CA ILE A 124 -21.33 6.50 -11.05
C ILE A 124 -21.94 7.18 -12.27
N LYS A 125 -21.88 6.49 -13.40
CA LYS A 125 -22.59 6.89 -14.60
C LYS A 125 -23.75 5.94 -14.87
N ASN A 126 -24.95 6.47 -14.86
CA ASN A 126 -26.12 5.74 -15.30
C ASN A 126 -26.10 5.56 -16.82
N ASN A 127 -26.18 4.31 -17.27
CA ASN A 127 -26.32 3.96 -18.68
C ASN A 127 -27.67 3.28 -18.89
N THR A 128 -28.58 3.98 -19.56
CA THR A 128 -29.93 3.49 -19.90
C THR A 128 -30.01 2.87 -21.30
N THR A 129 -28.90 2.83 -22.03
CA THR A 129 -28.86 2.56 -23.49
C THR A 129 -28.00 1.34 -23.85
N GLY A 130 -27.88 0.36 -22.95
CA GLY A 130 -27.11 -0.87 -23.18
C GLY A 130 -27.77 -1.86 -24.15
N VAL A 131 -26.94 -2.66 -24.84
CA VAL A 131 -27.38 -3.85 -25.59
C VAL A 131 -26.83 -5.08 -24.85
N PRO A 132 -27.66 -6.05 -24.42
CA PRO A 132 -29.14 -6.08 -24.43
C PRO A 132 -29.74 -5.06 -23.42
N PRO A 133 -31.06 -4.77 -23.44
CA PRO A 133 -31.69 -3.53 -22.95
C PRO A 133 -31.80 -3.40 -21.41
N THR A 134 -30.84 -3.95 -20.68
CA THR A 134 -30.80 -3.82 -19.22
C THR A 134 -30.01 -2.56 -18.83
N PRO A 135 -30.63 -1.64 -18.06
CA PRO A 135 -29.90 -0.49 -17.56
C PRO A 135 -28.78 -0.95 -16.63
N TYR A 136 -27.63 -0.29 -16.73
CA TYR A 136 -26.46 -0.57 -15.89
C TYR A 136 -25.81 0.73 -15.43
N LYS A 137 -25.07 0.65 -14.34
CA LYS A 137 -24.26 1.74 -13.81
C LYS A 137 -22.79 1.41 -14.05
N GLU A 138 -22.04 2.32 -14.64
CA GLU A 138 -20.56 2.24 -14.63
C GLU A 138 -20.09 2.89 -13.34
N VAL A 139 -19.27 2.18 -12.56
CA VAL A 139 -18.77 2.66 -11.27
C VAL A 139 -17.25 2.70 -11.32
N VAL A 140 -16.68 3.86 -11.00
CA VAL A 140 -15.25 4.07 -10.81
C VAL A 140 -15.02 4.40 -9.34
N LEU A 141 -14.40 3.47 -8.64
CA LEU A 141 -14.03 3.59 -7.24
C LEU A 141 -12.55 3.96 -7.14
N MET A 142 -12.26 5.00 -6.36
CA MET A 142 -10.94 5.55 -6.14
C MET A 142 -10.65 5.63 -4.66
N VAL A 143 -9.52 5.06 -4.23
CA VAL A 143 -8.98 5.23 -2.89
C VAL A 143 -7.71 6.05 -3.01
N GLN A 144 -7.68 7.19 -2.34
CA GLN A 144 -6.54 8.09 -2.33
C GLN A 144 -5.95 8.21 -0.93
N TRP A 145 -4.62 8.32 -0.85
CA TRP A 145 -3.92 8.58 0.41
C TRP A 145 -2.69 9.43 0.14
N LYS A 146 -2.24 10.19 1.15
CA LYS A 146 -1.08 11.07 1.04
C LYS A 146 0.10 10.51 1.80
N ARG A 147 1.25 10.42 1.14
CA ARG A 147 2.52 10.07 1.77
C ARG A 147 3.64 10.96 1.29
N LYS A 148 4.44 11.48 2.24
CA LYS A 148 5.58 12.38 1.97
C LYS A 148 5.19 13.52 1.01
N GLY A 149 3.99 14.09 1.20
CA GLY A 149 3.45 15.19 0.39
C GLY A 149 2.94 14.79 -1.00
N ARG A 150 3.00 13.51 -1.39
CA ARG A 150 2.47 13.00 -2.66
C ARG A 150 1.17 12.24 -2.43
N THR A 151 0.18 12.52 -3.25
CA THR A 151 -1.06 11.74 -3.29
C THR A 151 -0.88 10.52 -4.17
N TYR A 152 -1.26 9.37 -3.64
CA TYR A 152 -1.35 8.12 -4.37
C TYR A 152 -2.82 7.78 -4.58
N THR A 153 -3.12 7.08 -5.66
CA THR A 153 -4.49 6.66 -5.98
C THR A 153 -4.49 5.20 -6.42
N ARG A 154 -5.46 4.46 -5.91
CA ARG A 154 -5.84 3.13 -6.38
C ARG A 154 -7.24 3.21 -6.95
N THR A 155 -7.44 2.59 -8.10
CA THR A 155 -8.70 2.69 -8.82
C THR A 155 -9.19 1.31 -9.20
N LEU A 156 -10.48 1.07 -8.99
CA LEU A 156 -11.20 -0.09 -9.47
C LEU A 156 -12.38 0.40 -10.31
N ARG A 157 -12.56 -0.19 -11.48
CA ARG A 157 -13.68 0.08 -12.37
C ARG A 157 -14.48 -1.19 -12.58
N PHE A 158 -15.80 -1.09 -12.45
CA PHE A 158 -16.72 -2.19 -12.66
C PHE A 158 -18.07 -1.68 -13.13
N VAL A 159 -18.95 -2.61 -13.53
CA VAL A 159 -20.31 -2.31 -13.93
C VAL A 159 -21.29 -3.01 -12.99
N LYS A 160 -22.38 -2.33 -12.65
CA LYS A 160 -23.51 -2.89 -11.90
C LYS A 160 -24.73 -2.90 -12.80
N SER A 161 -25.22 -4.07 -13.18
CA SER A 161 -26.48 -4.21 -13.90
C SER A 161 -27.67 -4.17 -12.94
N LEU A 162 -28.82 -3.70 -13.42
CA LEU A 162 -30.09 -4.03 -12.78
C LEU A 162 -30.23 -5.55 -12.81
N ALA A 163 -30.34 -6.20 -11.64
CA ALA A 163 -30.60 -7.63 -11.59
C ALA A 163 -31.89 -7.92 -12.38
N SER A 164 -31.85 -8.89 -13.30
CA SER A 164 -33.06 -9.39 -13.96
C SER A 164 -33.95 -10.14 -12.98
#